data_AF-A0A2S4HFB3-F1
#
_entry.id   AF-A0A2S4HFB3-F1
#
_cell.length_a   1.000
_cell.length_b   1.000
_cell.length_c   1.000
_cell.angle_alpha   90.00
_cell.angle_beta   90.00
_cell.angle_gamma   90.00
#
_symmetry.space_group_name_H-M   'P 1'
#
loop_
_entity.id
_entity.type
_entity.pdbx_description
1 polymer ?
#
loop_
_entity_poly.entity_id
_entity_poly.type
_entity_poly.pdbx_seq_one_letter_code
_entity_poly.pdbx_strand_id
1 'polypeptide(L)'
;MRHHFSNYFPVILFSSLLAACGGGSGGGDGDSPNISLPDAQAASGVFLDSPVQGLAYQTPTYSGVTDGDGRFQYSEGEDVTFTLFGNTLGPVPAAQAITPFDFIENAQFADIALNLVRLLISVDVDGDLSTINLPASGTSTINFDQPGESFEQDQSVLNFVANNSNTTLASESNAQQHISDTLEEYGANVEVDLRNTVVHAELIDDRCPNPDERAIITYEFTDTDVTISGNYRYDEFCNAIDYGSDFVEPTPNDIQPLPNPIAIADFMSGDLANIFYCGDAICSLQELNRVNEDLATAHSAGSKHFRATITNRGSIQRYYVALEGYTVNFAGRTGSSVITTSNCPESTKGGYDYVFGTSEFSRVGSDGFESRNNNTCVVEGGSTSVRSYSENDPSGDSIFPCVNFPVCTYSELNRYDEGVDDDNRNFRKDRTHLAGTKQFSSISQKGVIYYTTLTLD
;
A
#
# COMPACT_ATOMS: atom_id res chain seq x y z
N MET A 1 47.96 -50.52 10.41
CA MET A 1 47.40 -51.55 9.51
C MET A 1 46.28 -50.87 8.74
N ARG A 2 46.58 -50.19 7.61
CA ARG A 2 46.42 -50.71 6.23
C ARG A 2 45.20 -51.62 6.08
N HIS A 3 44.15 -51.12 5.43
CA HIS A 3 43.58 -51.75 4.24
C HIS A 3 42.95 -50.67 3.34
N HIS A 4 43.60 -50.46 2.19
CA HIS A 4 43.03 -49.84 1.00
C HIS A 4 42.07 -50.82 0.33
N PHE A 5 40.95 -50.34 -0.20
CA PHE A 5 40.34 -50.89 -1.41
C PHE A 5 39.81 -49.75 -2.27
N SER A 6 40.47 -49.56 -3.40
CA SER A 6 40.00 -48.87 -4.60
C SER A 6 39.46 -49.96 -5.54
N ASN A 7 38.37 -49.72 -6.28
CA ASN A 7 38.36 -49.74 -7.77
C ASN A 7 37.01 -50.01 -8.47
N TYR A 8 36.73 -49.11 -9.44
CA TYR A 8 36.13 -49.26 -10.80
C TYR A 8 34.61 -49.33 -11.08
N PHE A 9 34.15 -48.28 -11.82
CA PHE A 9 33.32 -48.21 -13.06
C PHE A 9 31.87 -48.79 -13.06
N PRO A 10 30.91 -48.27 -13.89
CA PRO A 10 31.10 -47.53 -15.15
C PRO A 10 30.20 -46.30 -15.42
N VAL A 11 30.67 -45.51 -16.39
CA VAL A 11 29.97 -44.45 -17.13
C VAL A 11 28.89 -45.06 -18.03
N ILE A 12 27.66 -44.52 -17.99
CA ILE A 12 26.60 -44.82 -18.95
C ILE A 12 26.29 -43.55 -19.76
N LEU A 13 26.63 -43.65 -21.05
CA LEU A 13 26.34 -42.73 -22.13
C LEU A 13 24.94 -43.05 -22.66
N PHE A 14 24.01 -42.11 -22.67
CA PHE A 14 22.69 -42.27 -23.30
C PHE A 14 22.50 -41.19 -24.36
N SER A 15 22.69 -41.56 -25.63
CA SER A 15 22.30 -40.79 -26.81
C SER A 15 21.06 -41.41 -27.42
N SER A 16 20.01 -40.60 -27.56
CA SER A 16 18.89 -40.79 -28.49
C SER A 16 17.97 -39.59 -28.39
N LEU A 17 17.32 -39.04 -29.41
CA LEU A 17 17.28 -39.21 -30.87
C LEU A 17 16.47 -38.00 -31.35
N LEU A 18 16.90 -37.32 -32.40
CA LEU A 18 16.11 -36.29 -33.07
C LEU A 18 14.85 -36.90 -33.69
N ALA A 19 13.71 -36.23 -33.53
CA ALA A 19 12.57 -36.35 -34.43
C ALA A 19 12.25 -34.95 -34.99
N ALA A 20 12.50 -34.79 -36.29
CA ALA A 20 12.04 -33.69 -37.12
C ALA A 20 11.14 -34.27 -38.21
N CYS A 21 9.94 -33.71 -38.37
CA CYS A 21 9.09 -33.66 -39.58
C CYS A 21 7.88 -32.80 -39.19
N GLY A 22 7.68 -31.55 -39.65
CA GLY A 22 7.29 -31.11 -41.01
C GLY A 22 5.82 -30.63 -40.93
N GLY A 23 5.32 -29.54 -41.53
CA GLY A 23 5.79 -28.47 -42.42
C GLY A 23 4.56 -27.70 -42.97
N GLY A 24 4.75 -26.45 -43.45
CA GLY A 24 3.81 -25.65 -44.29
C GLY A 24 3.14 -24.46 -43.58
N SER A 25 3.60 -23.20 -43.67
CA SER A 25 3.69 -22.20 -44.77
C SER A 25 2.42 -21.34 -45.00
N GLY A 26 2.54 -20.04 -44.74
CA GLY A 26 1.62 -18.99 -45.18
C GLY A 26 2.03 -17.63 -44.60
N GLY A 27 2.66 -16.77 -45.42
CA GLY A 27 3.30 -15.52 -44.99
C GLY A 27 2.41 -14.27 -45.03
N GLY A 28 2.98 -13.17 -44.55
CA GLY A 28 2.46 -11.80 -44.68
C GLY A 28 3.16 -10.86 -43.71
N ASP A 29 4.07 -10.03 -44.23
CA ASP A 29 4.83 -9.02 -43.51
C ASP A 29 3.97 -7.98 -42.77
N GLY A 30 4.45 -7.57 -41.60
CA GLY A 30 3.92 -6.49 -40.79
C GLY A 30 4.86 -6.23 -39.64
N ASP A 31 5.98 -5.56 -39.93
CA ASP A 31 6.97 -5.10 -38.96
C ASP A 31 6.29 -4.23 -37.89
N SER A 32 6.21 -4.74 -36.68
CA SER A 32 5.82 -4.01 -35.47
C SER A 32 6.63 -4.61 -34.34
N PRO A 33 7.42 -3.81 -33.59
CA PRO A 33 8.16 -4.34 -32.47
C PRO A 33 7.15 -4.74 -31.39
N ASN A 34 6.83 -6.03 -31.33
CA ASN A 34 6.05 -6.58 -30.25
C ASN A 34 7.00 -6.73 -29.05
N ILE A 35 7.03 -5.71 -28.19
CA ILE A 35 7.59 -5.82 -26.84
C ILE A 35 6.65 -6.74 -26.07
N SER A 36 6.85 -8.05 -26.19
CA SER A 36 6.25 -9.02 -25.28
C SER A 36 6.89 -8.82 -23.91
N LEU A 37 6.12 -8.21 -23.00
CA LEU A 37 6.40 -8.21 -21.57
C LEU A 37 6.62 -9.67 -21.11
N PRO A 38 7.62 -9.95 -20.24
CA PRO A 38 7.76 -11.27 -19.64
C PRO A 38 6.44 -11.65 -18.95
N ASP A 39 6.01 -12.90 -19.13
CA ASP A 39 4.87 -13.47 -18.40
C ASP A 39 5.15 -13.32 -16.90
N ALA A 40 4.39 -12.44 -16.23
CA ALA A 40 4.53 -12.22 -14.81
C ALA A 40 4.16 -13.53 -14.11
N GLN A 41 5.09 -14.09 -13.33
CA GLN A 41 4.91 -15.40 -12.74
C GLN A 41 3.69 -15.38 -11.80
N ALA A 42 2.70 -16.25 -12.08
CA ALA A 42 1.48 -16.34 -11.29
C ALA A 42 1.79 -16.58 -9.79
N ALA A 43 1.41 -15.63 -8.93
CA ALA A 43 1.41 -15.76 -7.49
C ALA A 43 0.02 -16.17 -6.99
N SER A 44 -0.05 -16.61 -5.73
CA SER A 44 -1.30 -16.95 -5.06
C SER A 44 -1.38 -16.21 -3.73
N GLY A 45 -2.50 -15.55 -3.49
CA GLY A 45 -2.85 -14.95 -2.19
C GLY A 45 -4.05 -15.65 -1.58
N VAL A 46 -4.40 -15.29 -0.34
CA VAL A 46 -5.60 -15.78 0.38
C VAL A 46 -6.42 -14.60 0.86
N PHE A 47 -7.74 -14.64 0.71
CA PHE A 47 -8.64 -13.72 1.41
C PHE A 47 -8.98 -14.31 2.79
N LEU A 48 -8.67 -13.58 3.86
CA LEU A 48 -8.62 -14.08 5.22
C LEU A 48 -9.56 -13.32 6.18
N ASP A 49 -10.65 -14.00 6.52
CA ASP A 49 -11.59 -13.82 7.64
C ASP A 49 -11.99 -15.21 8.15
N SER A 50 -10.97 -16.04 8.41
CA SER A 50 -10.84 -17.44 7.98
C SER A 50 -10.82 -17.56 6.44
N PRO A 51 -10.29 -18.64 5.84
CA PRO A 51 -10.27 -18.75 4.39
C PRO A 51 -11.69 -18.57 3.84
N VAL A 52 -11.90 -17.55 3.01
CA VAL A 52 -13.23 -17.27 2.45
C VAL A 52 -13.35 -18.00 1.12
N GLN A 53 -14.21 -18.99 1.02
CA GLN A 53 -14.49 -19.73 -0.21
C GLN A 53 -15.64 -19.08 -1.00
N GLY A 54 -15.47 -18.97 -2.33
CA GLY A 54 -16.52 -18.51 -3.24
C GLY A 54 -16.61 -16.99 -3.43
N LEU A 55 -15.63 -16.24 -2.92
CA LEU A 55 -15.56 -14.78 -3.10
C LEU A 55 -15.04 -14.46 -4.49
N ALA A 56 -15.79 -13.69 -5.28
CA ALA A 56 -15.36 -13.32 -6.63
C ALA A 56 -14.19 -12.33 -6.57
N TYR A 57 -13.19 -12.53 -7.43
CA TYR A 57 -12.03 -11.65 -7.53
C TYR A 57 -11.65 -11.38 -9.00
N GLN A 58 -11.03 -10.23 -9.22
CA GLN A 58 -10.47 -9.83 -10.50
C GLN A 58 -9.17 -9.04 -10.30
N THR A 59 -8.15 -9.39 -11.06
CA THR A 59 -6.91 -8.62 -11.26
C THR A 59 -6.78 -8.28 -12.76
N PRO A 60 -5.80 -7.48 -13.18
CA PRO A 60 -5.53 -7.24 -14.59
C PRO A 60 -5.29 -8.54 -15.40
N THR A 61 -4.68 -9.56 -14.80
CA THR A 61 -4.35 -10.82 -15.47
C THR A 61 -5.24 -12.00 -15.11
N TYR A 62 -5.86 -12.04 -13.92
CA TYR A 62 -6.66 -13.17 -13.44
C TYR A 62 -8.09 -12.76 -13.04
N SER A 63 -9.03 -13.68 -13.12
CA SER A 63 -10.34 -13.53 -12.47
C SER A 63 -10.92 -14.89 -12.11
N GLY A 64 -11.77 -14.94 -11.09
CA GLY A 64 -12.33 -16.19 -10.61
C GLY A 64 -13.10 -16.02 -9.31
N VAL A 65 -13.23 -17.13 -8.59
CA VAL A 65 -13.70 -17.16 -7.20
C VAL A 65 -12.64 -17.82 -6.34
N THR A 66 -12.54 -17.40 -5.08
CA THR A 66 -11.62 -18.01 -4.12
C THR A 66 -11.93 -19.49 -3.93
N ASP A 67 -10.88 -20.32 -3.82
CA ASP A 67 -11.03 -21.77 -3.61
C ASP A 67 -11.34 -22.12 -2.14
N GLY A 68 -11.39 -23.41 -1.81
CA GLY A 68 -11.67 -23.88 -0.44
C GLY A 68 -10.59 -23.52 0.59
N ASP A 69 -9.39 -23.14 0.14
CA ASP A 69 -8.32 -22.59 0.98
C ASP A 69 -8.32 -21.05 0.93
N GLY A 70 -9.40 -20.43 0.42
CA GLY A 70 -9.55 -18.98 0.28
C GLY A 70 -8.62 -18.36 -0.77
N ARG A 71 -7.98 -19.15 -1.64
CA ARG A 71 -6.92 -18.67 -2.52
C ARG A 71 -7.44 -17.94 -3.74
N PHE A 72 -6.73 -16.88 -4.13
CA PHE A 72 -6.88 -16.18 -5.40
C PHE A 72 -5.54 -16.06 -6.12
N GLN A 73 -5.57 -15.85 -7.44
CA GLN A 73 -4.37 -15.69 -8.28
C GLN A 73 -4.14 -14.22 -8.65
N TYR A 74 -2.88 -13.82 -8.70
CA TYR A 74 -2.48 -12.47 -9.12
C TYR A 74 -1.05 -12.47 -9.68
N SER A 75 -0.67 -11.43 -10.40
CA SER A 75 0.73 -11.14 -10.73
C SER A 75 1.30 -10.08 -9.78
N GLU A 76 2.57 -10.19 -9.39
CA GLU A 76 3.19 -9.22 -8.47
C GLU A 76 3.02 -7.77 -8.95
N GLY A 77 2.59 -6.88 -8.05
CA GLY A 77 2.37 -5.47 -8.34
C GLY A 77 0.98 -5.12 -8.87
N GLU A 78 0.13 -6.10 -9.16
CA GLU A 78 -1.27 -5.88 -9.51
C GLU A 78 -2.12 -5.50 -8.30
N ASP A 79 -3.27 -4.87 -8.57
CA ASP A 79 -4.37 -4.83 -7.61
C ASP A 79 -5.31 -6.01 -7.81
N VAL A 80 -5.95 -6.41 -6.73
CA VAL A 80 -7.08 -7.33 -6.72
C VAL A 80 -8.33 -6.59 -6.30
N THR A 81 -9.42 -6.79 -7.05
CA THR A 81 -10.76 -6.31 -6.73
C THR A 81 -11.62 -7.49 -6.35
N PHE A 82 -12.12 -7.48 -5.11
CA PHE A 82 -13.08 -8.48 -4.64
C PHE A 82 -14.53 -7.99 -4.81
N THR A 83 -15.43 -8.93 -5.11
CA THR A 83 -16.86 -8.68 -5.25
C THR A 83 -17.64 -9.66 -4.39
N LEU A 84 -18.40 -9.14 -3.43
CA LEU A 84 -19.25 -9.89 -2.51
C LEU A 84 -20.72 -9.59 -2.80
N PHE A 85 -21.46 -10.58 -3.32
CA PHE A 85 -22.89 -10.48 -3.64
C PHE A 85 -23.27 -9.26 -4.51
N GLY A 86 -22.40 -8.90 -5.46
CA GLY A 86 -22.59 -7.74 -6.34
C GLY A 86 -22.06 -6.41 -5.78
N ASN A 87 -21.51 -6.40 -4.57
CA ASN A 87 -20.84 -5.24 -3.98
C ASN A 87 -19.33 -5.35 -4.20
N THR A 88 -18.77 -4.37 -4.91
CA THR A 88 -17.31 -4.25 -5.09
C THR A 88 -16.70 -3.70 -3.82
N LEU A 89 -15.73 -4.40 -3.24
CA LEU A 89 -15.03 -3.97 -2.02
C LEU A 89 -13.88 -2.98 -2.32
N GLY A 90 -13.53 -2.81 -3.60
CA GLY A 90 -12.52 -1.89 -4.09
C GLY A 90 -11.25 -2.61 -4.55
N PRO A 91 -10.42 -1.95 -5.37
CA PRO A 91 -9.08 -2.45 -5.65
C PRO A 91 -8.18 -2.25 -4.43
N VAL A 92 -7.45 -3.30 -4.04
CA VAL A 92 -6.37 -3.23 -3.07
C VAL A 92 -5.12 -3.87 -3.69
N PRO A 93 -3.90 -3.45 -3.29
CA PRO A 93 -2.68 -4.13 -3.73
C PRO A 93 -2.75 -5.63 -3.44
N ALA A 94 -2.55 -6.47 -4.46
CA ALA A 94 -2.59 -7.90 -4.27
C ALA A 94 -1.40 -8.37 -3.42
N ALA A 95 -1.68 -9.20 -2.42
CA ALA A 95 -0.71 -9.68 -1.44
C ALA A 95 -0.95 -11.16 -1.10
N GLN A 96 -0.01 -11.76 -0.37
CA GLN A 96 -0.11 -13.16 0.05
C GLN A 96 -1.30 -13.42 0.98
N ALA A 97 -1.67 -12.41 1.78
CA ALA A 97 -2.93 -12.40 2.51
C ALA A 97 -3.59 -11.03 2.36
N ILE A 98 -4.89 -11.04 2.07
CA ILE A 98 -5.77 -9.88 2.09
C ILE A 98 -6.83 -10.15 3.15
N THR A 99 -7.07 -9.19 4.01
CA THR A 99 -8.04 -9.24 5.10
C THR A 99 -9.10 -8.16 4.88
N PRO A 100 -10.24 -8.22 5.57
CA PRO A 100 -11.20 -7.11 5.61
C PRO A 100 -10.57 -5.76 6.00
N PHE A 101 -9.47 -5.75 6.77
CA PHE A 101 -8.77 -4.53 7.17
C PHE A 101 -7.99 -3.86 6.03
N ASP A 102 -7.64 -4.58 4.96
CA ASP A 102 -6.90 -4.01 3.82
C ASP A 102 -7.74 -3.01 3.01
N PHE A 103 -9.06 -3.02 3.19
CA PHE A 103 -9.97 -2.05 2.58
C PHE A 103 -10.08 -0.76 3.41
N ILE A 104 -9.37 -0.62 4.53
CA ILE A 104 -9.40 0.59 5.38
C ILE A 104 -8.58 1.71 4.74
N GLU A 105 -9.25 2.66 4.09
CA GLU A 105 -8.61 3.87 3.57
C GLU A 105 -8.90 5.13 4.40
N ASN A 106 -9.97 5.16 5.21
CA ASN A 106 -10.33 6.30 6.08
C ASN A 106 -10.90 5.82 7.43
N ALA A 107 -11.07 6.70 8.44
CA ALA A 107 -11.60 6.28 9.75
C ALA A 107 -13.03 5.71 9.70
N GLN A 108 -13.85 6.12 8.72
CA GLN A 108 -15.17 5.52 8.46
C GLN A 108 -15.06 4.03 8.05
N PHE A 109 -13.86 3.54 7.74
CA PHE A 109 -13.62 2.20 7.21
C PHE A 109 -13.27 1.17 8.29
N ALA A 110 -13.00 1.58 9.53
CA ALA A 110 -12.96 0.62 10.64
C ALA A 110 -14.33 -0.09 10.76
N ASP A 111 -15.41 0.68 10.59
CA ASP A 111 -16.76 0.13 10.44
C ASP A 111 -16.89 -0.74 9.20
N ILE A 112 -16.29 -0.38 8.05
CA ILE A 112 -16.33 -1.21 6.82
C ILE A 112 -15.75 -2.59 7.06
N ALA A 113 -14.54 -2.68 7.63
CA ALA A 113 -13.88 -3.95 7.88
C ALA A 113 -14.73 -4.83 8.79
N LEU A 114 -15.24 -4.29 9.91
CA LEU A 114 -16.09 -5.02 10.82
C LEU A 114 -17.44 -5.38 10.20
N ASN A 115 -18.10 -4.48 9.47
CA ASN A 115 -19.36 -4.77 8.78
C ASN A 115 -19.20 -5.86 7.71
N LEU A 116 -18.06 -5.90 7.04
CA LEU A 116 -17.70 -6.97 6.11
C LEU A 116 -17.55 -8.31 6.84
N VAL A 117 -16.74 -8.37 7.91
CA VAL A 117 -16.56 -9.58 8.74
C VAL A 117 -17.90 -10.09 9.26
N ARG A 118 -18.72 -9.18 9.79
CA ARG A 118 -20.05 -9.50 10.31
C ARG A 118 -20.91 -10.15 9.24
N LEU A 119 -20.91 -9.62 8.02
CA LEU A 119 -21.67 -10.22 6.93
C LEU A 119 -21.11 -11.58 6.54
N LEU A 120 -19.79 -11.72 6.38
CA LEU A 120 -19.11 -12.96 5.99
C LEU A 120 -19.44 -14.11 6.96
N ILE A 121 -19.24 -13.91 8.27
CA ILE A 121 -19.61 -14.88 9.32
C ILE A 121 -21.11 -15.19 9.28
N SER A 122 -21.93 -14.16 9.08
CA SER A 122 -23.39 -14.34 9.10
C SER A 122 -23.89 -15.17 7.95
N VAL A 123 -23.24 -15.17 6.79
CA VAL A 123 -23.73 -15.87 5.60
C VAL A 123 -23.04 -17.19 5.34
N ASP A 124 -22.13 -17.58 6.21
CA ASP A 124 -21.52 -18.91 6.19
C ASP A 124 -22.61 -20.00 6.22
N VAL A 125 -22.54 -20.94 5.26
CA VAL A 125 -23.65 -21.86 4.99
C VAL A 125 -23.67 -23.10 5.88
N ASP A 126 -22.54 -23.48 6.47
CA ASP A 126 -22.42 -24.69 7.30
C ASP A 126 -22.27 -24.39 8.80
N GLY A 127 -21.99 -23.15 9.18
CA GLY A 127 -21.86 -22.68 10.55
C GLY A 127 -20.52 -23.05 11.20
N ASP A 128 -19.58 -23.62 10.43
CA ASP A 128 -18.22 -23.92 10.86
C ASP A 128 -17.27 -22.85 10.33
N LEU A 129 -16.90 -21.93 11.21
CA LEU A 129 -16.09 -20.76 10.83
C LEU A 129 -14.61 -21.07 10.57
N SER A 130 -14.18 -22.34 10.54
CA SER A 130 -12.81 -22.70 10.10
C SER A 130 -12.56 -22.37 8.61
N THR A 131 -13.62 -22.21 7.83
CA THR A 131 -13.64 -21.68 6.46
C THR A 131 -14.97 -20.98 6.26
N ILE A 132 -14.98 -19.76 5.72
CA ILE A 132 -16.24 -19.07 5.42
C ILE A 132 -16.73 -19.55 4.06
N ASN A 133 -17.80 -20.35 4.06
CA ASN A 133 -18.41 -20.90 2.86
C ASN A 133 -19.53 -19.97 2.37
N LEU A 134 -19.25 -19.14 1.35
CA LEU A 134 -20.25 -18.21 0.84
C LEU A 134 -21.40 -18.94 0.11
N PRO A 135 -22.65 -18.48 0.26
CA PRO A 135 -23.78 -18.97 -0.53
C PRO A 135 -23.52 -18.80 -2.03
N ALA A 136 -23.83 -19.84 -2.81
CA ALA A 136 -23.57 -19.88 -4.26
C ALA A 136 -24.31 -18.80 -5.08
N SER A 137 -25.31 -18.16 -4.48
CA SER A 137 -26.09 -17.11 -5.12
C SER A 137 -26.61 -16.13 -4.08
N GLY A 138 -26.69 -14.87 -4.45
CA GLY A 138 -27.22 -13.81 -3.63
C GLY A 138 -26.75 -12.48 -4.21
N THR A 139 -27.66 -11.53 -4.37
CA THR A 139 -27.30 -10.16 -4.74
C THR A 139 -28.09 -9.19 -3.90
N SER A 140 -27.41 -8.22 -3.31
CA SER A 140 -28.03 -7.11 -2.60
C SER A 140 -27.11 -5.91 -2.69
N THR A 141 -27.67 -4.71 -2.61
CA THR A 141 -26.89 -3.50 -2.41
C THR A 141 -26.66 -3.37 -0.90
N ILE A 142 -25.43 -3.62 -0.47
CA ILE A 142 -25.02 -3.55 0.93
C ILE A 142 -24.08 -2.36 1.08
N ASN A 143 -24.45 -1.40 1.94
CA ASN A 143 -23.55 -0.32 2.29
C ASN A 143 -22.70 -0.73 3.48
N PHE A 144 -21.43 -1.08 3.25
CA PHE A 144 -20.48 -1.34 4.35
C PHE A 144 -19.96 -0.05 4.99
N ASP A 145 -20.02 1.07 4.26
CA ASP A 145 -19.57 2.41 4.66
C ASP A 145 -20.65 3.12 5.49
N GLN A 146 -20.90 2.57 6.69
CA GLN A 146 -21.81 3.17 7.66
C GLN A 146 -21.43 2.72 9.09
N PRO A 147 -21.75 3.50 10.12
CA PRO A 147 -21.50 3.10 11.51
C PRO A 147 -22.12 1.74 11.85
N GLY A 148 -21.45 0.94 12.68
CA GLY A 148 -21.91 -0.41 13.07
C GLY A 148 -23.37 -0.47 13.55
N GLU A 149 -23.82 0.52 14.34
CA GLU A 149 -25.22 0.62 14.79
C GLU A 149 -26.21 0.83 13.64
N SER A 150 -25.80 1.57 12.60
CA SER A 150 -26.61 1.80 11.40
C SER A 150 -26.65 0.54 10.53
N PHE A 151 -25.52 -0.17 10.41
CA PHE A 151 -25.42 -1.42 9.68
C PHE A 151 -26.33 -2.51 10.27
N GLU A 152 -26.43 -2.60 11.60
CA GLU A 152 -27.35 -3.52 12.30
C GLU A 152 -28.83 -3.31 11.99
N GLN A 153 -29.18 -2.06 11.68
CA GLN A 153 -30.56 -1.64 11.42
C GLN A 153 -30.85 -1.53 9.92
N ASP A 154 -29.85 -1.74 9.06
CA ASP A 154 -30.01 -1.65 7.62
C ASP A 154 -30.90 -2.80 7.12
N GLN A 155 -32.07 -2.44 6.60
CA GLN A 155 -33.05 -3.40 6.13
C GLN A 155 -32.53 -4.25 4.95
N SER A 156 -31.61 -3.71 4.14
CA SER A 156 -30.99 -4.44 3.03
C SER A 156 -30.07 -5.54 3.54
N VAL A 157 -29.31 -5.25 4.61
CA VAL A 157 -28.46 -6.21 5.31
C VAL A 157 -29.32 -7.29 5.97
N LEU A 158 -30.30 -6.88 6.78
CA LEU A 158 -31.17 -7.82 7.50
C LEU A 158 -31.95 -8.75 6.56
N ASN A 159 -32.50 -8.21 5.47
CA ASN A 159 -33.18 -9.01 4.45
C ASN A 159 -32.22 -9.97 3.75
N PHE A 160 -30.99 -9.53 3.46
CA PHE A 160 -30.01 -10.36 2.80
C PHE A 160 -29.59 -11.53 3.69
N VAL A 161 -29.24 -11.28 4.95
CA VAL A 161 -28.90 -12.34 5.92
C VAL A 161 -30.08 -13.30 6.09
N ALA A 162 -31.30 -12.80 6.30
CA ALA A 162 -32.48 -13.65 6.48
C ALA A 162 -32.80 -14.56 5.29
N ASN A 163 -32.40 -14.18 4.07
CA ASN A 163 -32.66 -14.95 2.86
C ASN A 163 -31.50 -15.89 2.47
N ASN A 164 -30.29 -15.64 2.95
CA ASN A 164 -29.07 -16.33 2.50
C ASN A 164 -28.30 -16.98 3.65
N SER A 165 -28.85 -17.02 4.86
CA SER A 165 -28.25 -17.62 6.05
C SER A 165 -29.25 -18.40 6.89
N ASN A 166 -28.72 -19.29 7.74
CA ASN A 166 -29.44 -19.96 8.83
C ASN A 166 -29.30 -19.22 10.18
N THR A 167 -28.59 -18.08 10.21
CA THR A 167 -28.29 -17.28 11.40
C THR A 167 -28.83 -15.85 11.26
N THR A 168 -28.61 -15.03 12.28
CA THR A 168 -28.83 -13.58 12.23
C THR A 168 -27.51 -12.86 11.99
N LEU A 169 -27.57 -11.55 11.69
CA LEU A 169 -26.37 -10.74 11.58
C LEU A 169 -25.52 -10.87 12.87
N ALA A 170 -24.23 -11.17 12.70
CA ALA A 170 -23.28 -11.27 13.78
C ALA A 170 -23.15 -9.94 14.52
N SER A 171 -23.03 -10.00 15.85
CA SER A 171 -22.70 -8.83 16.66
C SER A 171 -21.28 -8.35 16.34
N GLU A 172 -21.03 -7.07 16.57
CA GLU A 172 -19.70 -6.49 16.40
C GLU A 172 -18.64 -7.22 17.25
N SER A 173 -18.96 -7.53 18.51
CA SER A 173 -18.06 -8.26 19.40
C SER A 173 -17.74 -9.67 18.90
N ASN A 174 -18.70 -10.39 18.30
CA ASN A 174 -18.41 -11.70 17.72
C ASN A 174 -17.52 -11.59 16.48
N ALA A 175 -17.75 -10.58 15.64
CA ALA A 175 -16.91 -10.33 14.47
C ALA A 175 -15.47 -9.94 14.85
N GLN A 176 -15.31 -9.06 15.84
CA GLN A 176 -14.00 -8.68 16.39
C GLN A 176 -13.23 -9.89 16.92
N GLN A 177 -13.91 -10.76 17.69
CA GLN A 177 -13.27 -11.97 18.21
C GLN A 177 -12.88 -12.93 17.09
N HIS A 178 -13.78 -13.19 16.13
CA HIS A 178 -13.53 -14.13 15.04
C HIS A 178 -12.34 -13.74 14.16
N ILE A 179 -12.28 -12.48 13.72
CA ILE A 179 -11.16 -12.03 12.89
C ILE A 179 -9.85 -11.98 13.70
N SER A 180 -9.93 -11.64 14.99
CA SER A 180 -8.78 -11.68 15.90
C SER A 180 -8.20 -13.12 16.01
N ASP A 181 -9.05 -14.11 16.26
CA ASP A 181 -8.66 -15.52 16.37
C ASP A 181 -8.08 -16.03 15.04
N THR A 182 -8.70 -15.67 13.93
CA THR A 182 -8.21 -15.96 12.57
C THR A 182 -6.78 -15.44 12.38
N LEU A 183 -6.54 -14.18 12.71
CA LEU A 183 -5.24 -13.55 12.49
C LEU A 183 -4.16 -14.11 13.41
N GLU A 184 -4.52 -14.55 14.62
CA GLU A 184 -3.63 -15.27 15.51
C GLU A 184 -3.24 -16.64 14.92
N GLU A 185 -4.20 -17.42 14.42
CA GLU A 185 -3.96 -18.75 13.85
C GLU A 185 -3.14 -18.68 12.55
N TYR A 186 -3.55 -17.84 11.60
CA TYR A 186 -2.93 -17.76 10.26
C TYR A 186 -1.69 -16.85 10.26
N GLY A 187 -1.62 -15.89 11.17
CA GLY A 187 -0.51 -14.96 11.32
C GLY A 187 0.58 -15.41 12.28
N ALA A 188 0.48 -16.59 12.90
CA ALA A 188 1.41 -17.08 13.93
C ALA A 188 2.90 -17.12 13.50
N ASN A 189 3.20 -17.08 12.21
CA ASN A 189 4.58 -17.01 11.67
C ASN A 189 4.87 -15.69 10.93
N VAL A 190 3.92 -14.76 10.93
CA VAL A 190 4.02 -13.44 10.29
C VAL A 190 4.18 -12.42 11.41
N GLU A 191 5.44 -12.19 11.77
CA GLU A 191 5.82 -11.19 12.76
C GLU A 191 6.59 -10.05 12.10
N VAL A 192 6.35 -8.83 12.59
CA VAL A 192 7.16 -7.66 12.31
C VAL A 192 8.08 -7.43 13.50
N ASP A 193 9.32 -7.85 13.38
CA ASP A 193 10.37 -7.54 14.34
C ASP A 193 10.88 -6.12 14.13
N LEU A 194 10.54 -5.23 15.05
CA LEU A 194 10.94 -3.82 15.01
C LEU A 194 12.32 -3.60 15.64
N ARG A 195 12.93 -4.56 16.31
CA ARG A 195 14.22 -4.34 16.99
C ARG A 195 15.33 -4.01 16.00
N ASN A 196 16.11 -2.97 16.31
CA ASN A 196 17.22 -2.51 15.46
C ASN A 196 16.78 -2.11 14.05
N THR A 197 15.58 -1.55 13.93
CA THR A 197 15.00 -1.08 12.66
C THR A 197 14.72 0.41 12.69
N VAL A 198 14.62 1.01 11.50
CA VAL A 198 14.08 2.36 11.33
C VAL A 198 12.73 2.28 10.64
N VAL A 199 11.73 2.93 11.23
CA VAL A 199 10.38 2.99 10.70
C VAL A 199 10.00 4.45 10.47
N HIS A 200 9.38 4.72 9.32
CA HIS A 200 8.90 6.05 9.00
C HIS A 200 7.38 6.05 8.94
N ALA A 201 6.74 7.09 9.49
CA ALA A 201 5.32 7.29 9.35
C ALA A 201 5.03 8.71 8.86
N GLU A 202 4.10 8.84 7.92
CA GLU A 202 3.54 10.14 7.54
C GLU A 202 2.11 10.27 8.09
N LEU A 203 1.85 11.36 8.80
CA LEU A 203 0.57 11.70 9.40
C LEU A 203 -0.22 12.66 8.49
N ILE A 204 -1.45 12.28 8.16
CA ILE A 204 -2.47 13.12 7.54
C ILE A 204 -3.61 13.35 8.54
N ASP A 205 -3.81 14.60 8.96
CA ASP A 205 -4.87 15.01 9.88
C ASP A 205 -5.97 15.75 9.11
N ASP A 206 -7.22 15.31 9.21
CA ASP A 206 -8.34 15.90 8.48
C ASP A 206 -8.64 17.36 8.86
N ARG A 207 -8.23 17.81 10.05
CA ARG A 207 -8.29 19.22 10.46
C ARG A 207 -7.31 20.08 9.69
N CYS A 208 -6.25 19.47 9.17
CA CYS A 208 -5.13 20.13 8.50
C CYS A 208 -4.99 19.61 7.07
N PRO A 209 -5.94 19.93 6.17
CA PRO A 209 -5.94 19.40 4.81
C PRO A 209 -4.81 19.95 3.93
N ASN A 210 -4.25 21.12 4.27
CA ASN A 210 -3.15 21.76 3.54
C ASN A 210 -2.15 22.38 4.53
N PRO A 211 -1.36 21.58 5.24
CA PRO A 211 -0.37 22.10 6.17
C PRO A 211 0.83 22.66 5.41
N ASP A 212 1.46 23.70 5.95
CA ASP A 212 2.67 24.30 5.37
C ASP A 212 3.88 23.35 5.45
N GLU A 213 3.90 22.49 6.48
CA GLU A 213 4.93 21.48 6.71
C GLU A 213 4.31 20.09 6.90
N ARG A 214 5.03 19.06 6.44
CA ARG A 214 4.59 17.66 6.56
C ARG A 214 4.91 17.10 7.94
N ALA A 215 4.01 16.28 8.47
CA ALA A 215 4.21 15.51 9.69
C ALA A 215 4.83 14.15 9.33
N ILE A 216 6.16 14.09 9.31
CA ILE A 216 6.93 12.87 9.10
C ILE A 216 7.62 12.49 10.41
N ILE A 217 7.26 11.31 10.90
CA ILE A 217 7.80 10.73 12.13
C ILE A 217 8.80 9.65 11.76
N THR A 218 9.96 9.66 12.42
CA THR A 218 10.91 8.56 12.37
C THR A 218 11.01 7.91 13.74
N TYR A 219 10.80 6.60 13.77
CA TYR A 219 10.97 5.73 14.92
C TYR A 219 12.25 4.91 14.71
N GLU A 220 13.25 5.13 15.56
CA GLU A 220 14.47 4.32 15.58
C GLU A 220 14.39 3.36 16.76
N PHE A 221 14.15 2.09 16.47
CA PHE A 221 14.03 1.04 17.48
C PHE A 221 15.38 0.40 17.74
N THR A 222 15.70 0.19 19.01
CA THR A 222 16.81 -0.65 19.48
C THR A 222 16.24 -1.91 20.12
N ASP A 223 17.06 -2.69 20.83
CA ASP A 223 16.56 -3.83 21.63
C ASP A 223 15.79 -3.39 22.89
N THR A 224 16.02 -2.17 23.39
CA THR A 224 15.49 -1.72 24.69
C THR A 224 14.62 -0.47 24.60
N ASP A 225 14.90 0.40 23.64
CA ASP A 225 14.32 1.73 23.55
C ASP A 225 13.94 2.09 22.11
N VAL A 226 12.99 3.01 21.97
CA VAL A 226 12.64 3.69 20.72
C VAL A 226 12.96 5.17 20.84
N THR A 227 13.61 5.72 19.82
CA THR A 227 13.79 7.17 19.67
C THR A 227 12.80 7.69 18.64
N ILE A 228 12.09 8.77 18.97
CA ILE A 228 11.17 9.45 18.05
C ILE A 228 11.79 10.77 17.61
N SER A 229 11.73 11.06 16.32
CA SER A 229 12.18 12.34 15.75
C SER A 229 11.30 12.81 14.61
N GLY A 230 11.38 14.10 14.28
CA GLY A 230 10.62 14.72 13.22
C GLY A 230 9.26 15.23 13.70
N ASN A 231 8.48 15.70 12.73
CA ASN A 231 7.19 16.34 12.96
C ASN A 231 6.12 15.30 13.30
N TYR A 232 5.73 15.23 14.58
CA TYR A 232 4.89 14.13 15.07
C TYR A 232 3.40 14.45 15.21
N ARG A 233 3.03 15.73 15.15
CA ARG A 233 1.64 16.17 15.18
C ARG A 233 1.46 17.54 14.55
N TYR A 234 0.20 17.91 14.37
CA TYR A 234 -0.21 19.28 14.06
C TYR A 234 -0.76 19.99 15.31
N ASP A 235 -0.50 21.29 15.43
CA ASP A 235 -1.20 22.16 16.39
C ASP A 235 -2.57 22.62 15.84
N GLU A 236 -3.28 23.45 16.61
CA GLU A 236 -4.59 23.98 16.21
C GLU A 236 -4.55 24.94 15.00
N PHE A 237 -3.37 25.38 14.61
CA PHE A 237 -3.12 26.25 13.46
C PHE A 237 -2.51 25.48 12.28
N CYS A 238 -2.44 24.15 12.37
CA CYS A 238 -1.85 23.28 11.37
C CYS A 238 -0.34 23.50 11.13
N ASN A 239 0.37 24.02 12.13
CA ASN A 239 1.82 23.97 12.15
C ASN A 239 2.27 22.57 12.58
N ALA A 240 3.25 22.04 11.86
CA ALA A 240 3.89 20.79 12.24
C ALA A 240 4.74 21.02 13.51
N ILE A 241 4.63 20.11 14.48
CA ILE A 241 5.35 20.20 15.75
C ILE A 241 6.39 19.09 15.80
N ASP A 242 7.66 19.46 15.88
CA ASP A 242 8.79 18.52 15.98
C ASP A 242 8.86 17.91 17.39
N TYR A 243 9.20 16.64 17.46
CA TYR A 243 9.24 15.87 18.69
C TYR A 243 10.34 16.39 19.61
N GLY A 244 9.95 16.91 20.79
CA GLY A 244 10.87 17.48 21.77
C GLY A 244 11.24 18.95 21.54
N SER A 245 10.76 19.58 20.46
CA SER A 245 10.76 21.02 20.28
C SER A 245 9.47 21.62 20.87
N ASP A 246 9.59 22.73 21.59
CA ASP A 246 8.51 23.47 22.25
C ASP A 246 7.84 22.84 23.48
N PHE A 247 8.55 23.02 24.60
CA PHE A 247 7.96 23.38 25.90
C PHE A 247 7.04 24.61 25.75
N VAL A 248 5.73 24.38 25.55
CA VAL A 248 4.72 25.26 26.13
C VAL A 248 4.44 24.70 27.52
N GLU A 249 4.46 25.55 28.56
CA GLU A 249 4.08 25.08 29.90
C GLU A 249 2.76 24.31 29.82
N PRO A 250 2.71 23.07 30.34
CA PRO A 250 1.53 22.23 30.21
C PRO A 250 0.35 22.96 30.81
N THR A 251 -0.72 23.13 30.04
CA THR A 251 -2.02 23.33 30.68
C THR A 251 -2.32 22.07 31.52
N PRO A 252 -3.16 22.14 32.56
CA PRO A 252 -3.46 21.00 33.42
C PRO A 252 -4.01 19.75 32.69
N ASN A 253 -4.32 19.86 31.39
CA ASN A 253 -4.86 18.81 30.53
C ASN A 253 -3.89 18.33 29.44
N ASP A 254 -2.65 18.83 29.40
CA ASP A 254 -1.66 18.41 28.40
C ASP A 254 -0.87 17.19 28.87
N ILE A 255 -0.82 16.18 28.00
CA ILE A 255 0.01 14.98 28.16
C ILE A 255 1.47 15.44 28.15
N GLN A 256 2.21 15.20 29.24
CA GLN A 256 3.64 15.51 29.29
C GLN A 256 4.37 14.78 28.14
N PRO A 257 5.27 15.45 27.40
CA PRO A 257 6.08 14.76 26.41
C PRO A 257 6.92 13.70 27.11
N LEU A 258 6.93 12.49 26.53
CA LEU A 258 7.66 11.36 27.09
C LEU A 258 9.16 11.60 27.03
N PRO A 259 9.94 10.94 27.90
CA PRO A 259 11.39 10.90 27.75
C PRO A 259 11.76 10.37 26.37
N ASN A 260 12.77 10.97 25.73
CA ASN A 260 13.36 10.48 24.48
C ASN A 260 14.83 10.15 24.75
N PRO A 261 15.26 8.88 24.66
CA PRO A 261 14.51 7.71 24.17
C PRO A 261 13.44 7.18 25.16
N ILE A 262 12.44 6.47 24.64
CA ILE A 262 11.35 5.82 25.38
C ILE A 262 11.66 4.31 25.50
N ALA A 263 11.51 3.71 26.68
CA ALA A 263 11.64 2.27 26.82
C ALA A 263 10.56 1.54 25.98
N ILE A 264 10.93 0.46 25.26
CA ILE A 264 10.01 -0.29 24.40
C ILE A 264 8.78 -0.77 25.16
N ALA A 265 8.95 -1.27 26.39
CA ALA A 265 7.84 -1.72 27.22
C ALA A 265 6.83 -0.59 27.48
N ASP A 266 7.29 0.64 27.71
CA ASP A 266 6.42 1.79 27.95
C ASP A 266 5.77 2.28 26.64
N PHE A 267 6.52 2.26 25.54
CA PHE A 267 6.01 2.65 24.22
C PHE A 267 4.92 1.69 23.75
N MET A 268 5.19 0.37 23.77
CA MET A 268 4.32 -0.66 23.19
C MET A 268 3.10 -1.01 24.06
N SER A 269 3.10 -0.64 25.34
CA SER A 269 1.98 -0.89 26.27
C SER A 269 1.11 0.33 26.57
N GLY A 270 1.47 1.52 26.10
CA GLY A 270 0.95 2.79 26.62
C GLY A 270 -0.40 3.27 26.04
N ASP A 271 -1.17 4.00 26.87
CA ASP A 271 -2.36 4.85 26.58
C ASP A 271 -2.05 6.10 25.73
N LEU A 272 -0.87 6.12 25.13
CA LEU A 272 -0.40 7.20 24.27
C LEU A 272 -0.94 6.89 22.88
N ALA A 273 -1.19 7.90 22.05
CA ALA A 273 -1.63 7.74 20.67
C ALA A 273 -0.53 7.07 19.81
N ASN A 274 -0.19 5.83 20.15
CA ASN A 274 0.81 5.00 19.53
C ASN A 274 0.09 4.10 18.53
N ILE A 275 0.56 4.16 17.30
CA ILE A 275 0.07 3.33 16.20
C ILE A 275 0.60 1.89 16.28
N PHE A 276 1.58 1.63 17.16
CA PHE A 276 2.11 0.32 17.51
C PHE A 276 1.59 -0.08 18.89
N TYR A 277 0.76 -1.11 18.99
CA TYR A 277 0.22 -1.56 20.29
C TYR A 277 0.46 -3.07 20.48
N CYS A 278 1.68 -3.52 20.19
CA CYS A 278 2.01 -4.94 20.08
C CYS A 278 2.45 -5.58 21.42
N GLY A 279 2.36 -4.86 22.53
CA GLY A 279 2.86 -5.32 23.83
C GLY A 279 4.40 -5.37 23.94
N ASP A 280 5.11 -5.75 22.88
CA ASP A 280 6.57 -5.70 22.74
C ASP A 280 7.01 -5.27 21.31
N ALA A 281 8.30 -5.37 21.00
CA ALA A 281 8.87 -4.95 19.71
C ALA A 281 8.70 -5.97 18.57
N ILE A 282 8.08 -7.11 18.82
CA ILE A 282 7.77 -8.14 17.84
C ILE A 282 6.25 -8.16 17.67
N CYS A 283 5.78 -7.46 16.65
CA CYS A 283 4.36 -7.35 16.38
C CYS A 283 3.84 -8.54 15.60
N SER A 284 2.84 -9.23 16.13
CA SER A 284 2.06 -10.22 15.38
C SER A 284 1.17 -9.56 14.33
N LEU A 285 0.76 -10.33 13.32
CA LEU A 285 -0.21 -9.88 12.33
C LEU A 285 -1.55 -9.45 12.95
N GLN A 286 -2.00 -10.15 14.00
CA GLN A 286 -3.20 -9.83 14.78
C GLN A 286 -3.08 -8.45 15.42
N GLU A 287 -1.94 -8.14 16.03
CA GLU A 287 -1.71 -6.83 16.66
C GLU A 287 -1.63 -5.69 15.65
N LEU A 288 -1.26 -5.97 14.40
CA LEU A 288 -1.22 -4.97 13.33
C LEU A 288 -2.50 -4.95 12.46
N ASN A 289 -3.50 -5.77 12.77
CA ASN A 289 -4.80 -5.82 12.10
C ASN A 289 -5.93 -5.87 13.14
N ARG A 290 -6.11 -4.77 13.85
CA ARG A 290 -7.13 -4.63 14.89
C ARG A 290 -7.86 -3.30 14.82
N VAL A 291 -9.04 -3.30 15.41
CA VAL A 291 -9.83 -2.10 15.72
C VAL A 291 -10.14 -2.11 17.22
N ASN A 292 -9.87 -0.99 17.88
CA ASN A 292 -10.36 -0.66 19.21
C ASN A 292 -11.14 0.68 19.13
N GLU A 293 -11.58 1.22 20.28
CA GLU A 293 -12.46 2.41 20.33
C GLU A 293 -11.93 3.60 19.51
N ASP A 294 -10.61 3.86 19.57
CA ASP A 294 -10.01 5.04 18.96
C ASP A 294 -8.96 4.73 17.89
N LEU A 295 -8.52 3.47 17.73
CA LEU A 295 -7.43 3.06 16.83
C LEU A 295 -7.87 1.90 15.92
N ALA A 296 -7.66 2.07 14.62
CA ALA A 296 -7.69 1.02 13.62
C ALA A 296 -6.30 0.83 13.02
N THR A 297 -5.85 -0.41 12.85
CA THR A 297 -4.59 -0.76 12.18
C THR A 297 -4.86 -1.79 11.10
N ALA A 298 -4.17 -1.66 9.98
CA ALA A 298 -4.31 -2.54 8.81
C ALA A 298 -2.93 -2.82 8.21
N HIS A 299 -2.49 -4.08 8.31
CA HIS A 299 -1.22 -4.56 7.80
C HIS A 299 -1.45 -5.78 6.92
N SER A 300 -1.29 -5.63 5.60
CA SER A 300 -1.31 -6.76 4.67
C SER A 300 -0.15 -7.70 4.97
N ALA A 301 -0.39 -9.00 5.21
CA ALA A 301 0.66 -9.91 5.63
C ALA A 301 1.85 -9.92 4.64
N GLY A 302 3.08 -9.78 5.17
CA GLY A 302 4.30 -9.75 4.38
C GLY A 302 4.58 -8.43 3.66
N SER A 303 3.68 -7.43 3.73
CA SER A 303 3.99 -6.08 3.30
C SER A 303 5.11 -5.49 4.17
N LYS A 304 5.78 -4.48 3.65
CA LYS A 304 6.70 -3.62 4.41
C LYS A 304 6.07 -2.29 4.76
N HIS A 305 4.75 -2.27 4.90
CA HIS A 305 4.01 -1.08 5.27
C HIS A 305 2.71 -1.44 5.97
N PHE A 306 2.20 -0.54 6.79
CA PHE A 306 0.84 -0.65 7.31
C PHE A 306 0.21 0.73 7.42
N ARG A 307 -1.10 0.73 7.62
CA ARG A 307 -1.87 1.95 7.85
C ARG A 307 -2.41 1.91 9.26
N ALA A 308 -2.44 3.07 9.91
CA ALA A 308 -3.15 3.23 11.17
C ALA A 308 -4.06 4.45 11.09
N THR A 309 -5.21 4.37 11.74
CA THR A 309 -6.15 5.49 11.85
C THR A 309 -6.49 5.69 13.30
N ILE A 310 -6.33 6.92 13.78
CA ILE A 310 -6.74 7.32 15.12
C ILE A 310 -7.90 8.29 15.02
N THR A 311 -9.00 7.97 15.69
CA THR A 311 -10.16 8.85 15.86
C THR A 311 -10.07 9.47 17.25
N ASN A 312 -9.66 10.74 17.35
CA ASN A 312 -9.50 11.40 18.64
C ASN A 312 -10.03 12.83 18.57
N ARG A 313 -10.74 13.29 19.61
CA ARG A 313 -11.15 14.70 19.81
C ARG A 313 -11.87 15.35 18.61
N GLY A 314 -12.61 14.56 17.83
CA GLY A 314 -13.39 15.07 16.68
C GLY A 314 -12.58 15.26 15.39
N SER A 315 -11.43 14.60 15.27
CA SER A 315 -10.61 14.54 14.04
C SER A 315 -10.16 13.13 13.71
N ILE A 316 -9.93 12.89 12.43
CA ILE A 316 -9.42 11.64 11.88
C ILE A 316 -7.95 11.84 11.50
N GLN A 317 -7.07 11.10 12.18
CA GLN A 317 -5.65 11.06 11.90
C GLN A 317 -5.30 9.75 11.18
N ARG A 318 -4.66 9.84 10.01
CA ARG A 318 -4.21 8.68 9.23
C ARG A 318 -2.70 8.63 9.20
N TYR A 319 -2.13 7.48 9.48
CA TYR A 319 -0.70 7.21 9.46
C TYR A 319 -0.41 6.21 8.34
N TYR A 320 0.51 6.59 7.46
CA TYR A 320 1.07 5.70 6.43
C TYR A 320 2.47 5.32 6.86
N VAL A 321 2.65 4.05 7.23
CA VAL A 321 3.86 3.59 7.89
C VAL A 321 4.67 2.73 6.94
N ALA A 322 5.91 3.12 6.67
CA ALA A 322 6.91 2.32 5.96
C ALA A 322 7.83 1.64 6.98
N LEU A 323 7.79 0.31 6.99
CA LEU A 323 8.69 -0.53 7.77
C LEU A 323 10.07 -0.61 7.11
N GLU A 324 11.07 -1.06 7.86
CA GLU A 324 12.42 -1.30 7.35
C GLU A 324 12.43 -2.16 6.09
N GLY A 325 13.19 -1.73 5.08
CA GLY A 325 13.26 -2.38 3.78
C GLY A 325 12.05 -2.12 2.85
N TYR A 326 11.12 -1.22 3.20
CA TYR A 326 10.08 -0.79 2.28
C TYR A 326 10.67 -0.23 0.98
N THR A 327 10.19 -0.76 -0.14
CA THR A 327 10.56 -0.29 -1.47
C THR A 327 9.37 -0.27 -2.41
N VAL A 328 9.44 0.59 -3.42
CA VAL A 328 8.54 0.60 -4.57
C VAL A 328 9.34 0.14 -5.78
N ASN A 329 8.88 -0.93 -6.42
CA ASN A 329 9.44 -1.39 -7.70
C ASN A 329 8.55 -0.93 -8.85
N PHE A 330 9.09 -0.08 -9.71
CA PHE A 330 8.40 0.45 -10.88
C PHE A 330 8.38 -0.53 -12.06
N ALA A 331 9.28 -1.52 -12.10
CA ALA A 331 9.41 -2.44 -13.23
C ALA A 331 8.10 -3.19 -13.53
N GLY A 332 7.76 -3.31 -14.81
CA GLY A 332 6.56 -4.00 -15.29
C GLY A 332 5.26 -3.19 -15.12
N ARG A 333 5.32 -1.97 -14.57
CA ARG A 333 4.14 -1.14 -14.33
C ARG A 333 3.96 -0.08 -15.42
N THR A 334 2.77 0.48 -15.46
CA THR A 334 2.45 1.72 -16.18
C THR A 334 2.07 2.81 -15.17
N GLY A 335 2.05 4.05 -15.63
CA GLY A 335 1.57 5.15 -14.81
C GLY A 335 1.44 6.44 -15.59
N SER A 336 0.74 7.42 -15.02
CA SER A 336 0.52 8.72 -15.66
C SER A 336 0.82 9.83 -14.66
N SER A 337 1.60 10.82 -15.09
CA SER A 337 1.81 12.04 -14.31
C SER A 337 0.98 13.19 -14.84
N VAL A 338 0.42 13.98 -13.93
CA VAL A 338 -0.19 15.28 -14.20
C VAL A 338 0.74 16.37 -13.67
N ILE A 339 1.03 17.38 -14.49
CA ILE A 339 1.87 18.51 -14.13
C ILE A 339 1.07 19.81 -14.25
N THR A 340 1.13 20.67 -13.23
CA THR A 340 0.66 22.05 -13.28
C THR A 340 1.77 23.00 -12.83
N THR A 341 1.63 24.29 -13.16
CA THR A 341 2.64 25.30 -12.83
C THR A 341 2.03 26.54 -12.21
N SER A 342 2.77 27.21 -11.32
CA SER A 342 2.27 28.41 -10.62
C SER A 342 2.06 29.63 -11.50
N ASN A 343 2.60 29.64 -12.72
CA ASN A 343 2.44 30.72 -13.70
C ASN A 343 1.32 30.47 -14.72
N CYS A 344 0.61 29.34 -14.62
CA CYS A 344 -0.47 28.95 -15.52
C CYS A 344 -1.76 28.63 -14.74
N PRO A 345 -2.94 28.78 -15.36
CA PRO A 345 -4.20 28.33 -14.75
C PRO A 345 -4.15 26.82 -14.47
N GLU A 346 -4.69 26.37 -13.34
CA GLU A 346 -4.73 24.94 -12.93
C GLU A 346 -5.43 24.02 -13.95
N SER A 347 -6.27 24.57 -14.81
CA SER A 347 -6.90 23.85 -15.92
C SER A 347 -5.92 23.47 -17.04
N THR A 348 -4.74 24.09 -17.08
CA THR A 348 -3.68 23.79 -18.05
C THR A 348 -2.80 22.69 -17.47
N LYS A 349 -2.93 21.47 -17.99
CA LYS A 349 -2.25 20.28 -17.45
C LYS A 349 -1.33 19.67 -18.50
N GLY A 350 -0.04 19.64 -18.19
CA GLY A 350 0.94 18.79 -18.85
C GLY A 350 1.01 17.44 -18.16
N GLY A 351 1.98 16.62 -18.53
CA GLY A 351 2.11 15.28 -18.00
C GLY A 351 2.82 14.32 -18.93
N TYR A 352 3.01 13.10 -18.44
CA TYR A 352 3.62 12.00 -19.18
C TYR A 352 2.89 10.71 -18.84
N ASP A 353 2.66 9.88 -19.84
CA ASP A 353 2.31 8.47 -19.66
C ASP A 353 3.60 7.64 -19.70
N TYR A 354 3.76 6.74 -18.74
CA TYR A 354 4.96 5.93 -18.51
C TYR A 354 4.67 4.45 -18.74
N VAL A 355 5.65 3.77 -19.32
CA VAL A 355 5.71 2.30 -19.36
C VAL A 355 7.08 1.89 -18.84
N PHE A 356 7.13 1.23 -17.69
CA PHE A 356 8.34 0.76 -17.05
C PHE A 356 8.62 -0.69 -17.45
N GLY A 357 9.66 -0.92 -18.24
CA GLY A 357 10.11 -2.24 -18.63
C GLY A 357 10.97 -2.92 -17.56
N THR A 358 11.89 -3.78 -17.99
CA THR A 358 12.82 -4.49 -17.09
C THR A 358 14.17 -3.80 -16.94
N SER A 359 14.55 -2.91 -17.87
CA SER A 359 15.85 -2.22 -17.88
C SER A 359 15.78 -0.76 -18.34
N GLU A 360 14.60 -0.31 -18.73
CA GLU A 360 14.33 1.03 -19.25
C GLU A 360 12.87 1.39 -19.03
N PHE A 361 12.55 2.68 -19.11
CA PHE A 361 11.18 3.13 -19.20
C PHE A 361 11.00 4.04 -20.41
N SER A 362 9.80 3.99 -20.98
CA SER A 362 9.37 4.96 -21.98
C SER A 362 8.41 5.95 -21.35
N ARG A 363 8.43 7.20 -21.84
CA ARG A 363 7.45 8.21 -21.48
C ARG A 363 6.98 8.98 -22.72
N VAL A 364 5.69 9.31 -22.76
CA VAL A 364 5.07 10.11 -23.82
C VAL A 364 4.31 11.25 -23.19
N GLY A 365 4.64 12.50 -23.56
CA GLY A 365 3.98 13.68 -22.97
C GLY A 365 4.83 14.94 -23.00
N SER A 366 4.49 15.90 -22.16
CA SER A 366 5.11 17.23 -22.09
C SER A 366 5.11 17.78 -20.67
N ASP A 367 6.23 18.34 -20.24
CA ASP A 367 6.38 19.16 -19.04
C ASP A 367 6.59 20.65 -19.36
N GLY A 368 6.59 21.03 -20.64
CA GLY A 368 6.79 22.40 -21.09
C GLY A 368 5.51 23.22 -21.05
N PHE A 369 5.60 24.44 -20.52
CA PHE A 369 4.48 25.39 -20.46
C PHE A 369 4.90 26.75 -21.03
N GLU A 370 4.19 27.20 -22.05
CA GLU A 370 4.41 28.51 -22.66
C GLU A 370 3.35 29.49 -22.16
N SER A 371 3.76 30.50 -21.40
CA SER A 371 2.91 31.64 -21.03
C SER A 371 2.89 32.65 -22.17
N ARG A 372 1.73 32.82 -22.81
CA ARG A 372 1.61 33.72 -23.97
C ARG A 372 1.23 35.14 -23.58
N ASN A 373 0.48 35.34 -22.49
CA ASN A 373 0.00 36.62 -21.92
C ASN A 373 -0.63 36.37 -20.52
N ASN A 374 -0.99 37.43 -19.76
CA ASN A 374 -1.58 37.48 -18.40
C ASN A 374 -2.90 36.68 -18.14
N ASN A 375 -3.16 35.58 -18.85
CA ASN A 375 -4.10 34.51 -18.48
C ASN A 375 -4.15 33.33 -19.49
N THR A 376 -3.24 33.26 -20.46
CA THR A 376 -3.24 32.18 -21.48
C THR A 376 -1.93 31.42 -21.44
N CYS A 377 -2.01 30.17 -21.00
CA CYS A 377 -0.93 29.20 -21.12
C CYS A 377 -1.30 28.11 -22.13
N VAL A 378 -0.28 27.56 -22.77
CA VAL A 378 -0.41 26.34 -23.56
C VAL A 378 0.67 25.35 -23.13
N VAL A 379 0.34 24.07 -23.16
CA VAL A 379 1.33 23.00 -22.99
C VAL A 379 2.13 22.92 -24.29
N GLU A 380 3.45 22.88 -24.18
CA GLU A 380 4.35 22.74 -25.31
C GLU A 380 4.18 21.38 -25.98
N GLY A 381 4.63 21.26 -27.23
CA GLY A 381 4.52 20.02 -27.99
C GLY A 381 5.16 18.84 -27.26
N GLY A 382 4.41 17.75 -27.11
CA GLY A 382 4.90 16.57 -26.42
C GLY A 382 6.00 15.82 -27.16
N SER A 383 6.74 15.00 -26.42
CA SER A 383 7.80 14.14 -26.90
C SER A 383 7.60 12.71 -26.43
N THR A 384 8.19 11.77 -27.18
CA THR A 384 8.40 10.40 -26.73
C THR A 384 9.87 10.23 -26.41
N SER A 385 10.18 9.66 -25.25
CA SER A 385 11.56 9.35 -24.88
C SER A 385 11.63 8.00 -24.19
N VAL A 386 12.74 7.30 -24.43
CA VAL A 386 13.12 6.08 -23.71
C VAL A 386 14.36 6.42 -22.89
N ARG A 387 14.41 5.93 -21.65
CA ARG A 387 15.48 6.17 -20.69
C ARG A 387 15.91 4.85 -20.09
N SER A 388 17.20 4.52 -20.19
CA SER A 388 17.71 3.33 -19.52
C SER A 388 17.81 3.57 -18.02
N TYR A 389 17.56 2.53 -17.22
CA TYR A 389 17.73 2.62 -15.76
C TYR A 389 19.17 2.94 -15.36
N SER A 390 20.16 2.53 -16.16
CA SER A 390 21.57 2.87 -15.90
C SER A 390 21.90 4.35 -16.11
N GLU A 391 21.01 5.10 -16.77
CA GLU A 391 21.14 6.55 -16.98
C GLU A 391 20.35 7.34 -15.93
N ASN A 392 19.69 6.67 -14.98
CA ASN A 392 18.94 7.36 -13.94
C ASN A 392 19.89 8.19 -13.07
N ASP A 393 19.59 9.47 -12.94
CA ASP A 393 20.30 10.35 -12.00
C ASP A 393 19.59 10.29 -10.65
N PRO A 394 20.22 9.71 -9.62
CA PRO A 394 19.66 9.68 -8.27
C PRO A 394 19.79 11.03 -7.56
N SER A 395 20.46 12.01 -8.16
CA SER A 395 20.61 13.36 -7.64
C SER A 395 19.71 14.35 -8.39
N GLY A 396 19.65 15.59 -7.92
CA GLY A 396 19.05 16.65 -8.71
C GLY A 396 17.52 16.71 -8.68
N ASP A 397 16.95 17.10 -9.82
CA ASP A 397 15.50 17.33 -10.04
C ASP A 397 14.79 16.11 -10.69
N SER A 398 15.38 14.91 -10.65
CA SER A 398 14.68 13.71 -11.12
C SER A 398 13.41 13.47 -10.28
N ILE A 399 12.30 13.07 -10.92
CA ILE A 399 11.11 12.57 -10.20
C ILE A 399 11.37 11.18 -9.61
N PHE A 400 12.36 10.45 -10.13
CA PHE A 400 12.78 9.11 -9.68
C PHE A 400 14.22 9.16 -9.14
N PRO A 401 14.45 9.70 -7.94
CA PRO A 401 15.81 9.96 -7.41
C PRO A 401 16.49 8.70 -6.83
N CYS A 402 16.21 7.54 -7.40
CA CYS A 402 16.51 6.25 -6.81
C CYS A 402 17.87 5.73 -7.30
N VAL A 403 18.75 5.36 -6.37
CA VAL A 403 20.09 4.86 -6.67
C VAL A 403 20.03 3.53 -7.41
N ASN A 404 19.07 2.67 -7.04
CA ASN A 404 18.88 1.34 -7.62
C ASN A 404 17.59 1.27 -8.47
N PHE A 405 17.31 2.32 -9.24
CA PHE A 405 16.14 2.37 -10.13
C PHE A 405 16.10 1.12 -11.03
N PRO A 406 14.95 0.42 -11.17
CA PRO A 406 13.57 0.86 -10.93
C PRO A 406 13.04 0.61 -9.52
N VAL A 407 13.90 0.29 -8.56
CA VAL A 407 13.51 0.09 -7.17
C VAL A 407 13.92 1.32 -6.35
N CYS A 408 12.96 1.85 -5.59
CA CYS A 408 13.13 3.06 -4.78
C CYS A 408 12.77 2.76 -3.32
N THR A 409 13.60 3.22 -2.39
CA THR A 409 13.32 3.16 -0.95
C THR A 409 12.33 4.26 -0.52
N TYR A 410 11.75 4.13 0.67
CA TYR A 410 10.89 5.16 1.24
C TYR A 410 11.58 6.53 1.31
N SER A 411 12.80 6.57 1.83
CA SER A 411 13.55 7.81 2.05
C SER A 411 13.98 8.47 0.74
N GLU A 412 14.23 7.70 -0.33
CA GLU A 412 14.49 8.26 -1.66
C GLU A 412 13.24 8.95 -2.24
N LEU A 413 12.06 8.37 -2.02
CA LEU A 413 10.78 8.91 -2.49
C LEU A 413 10.22 10.03 -1.59
N ASN A 414 10.76 10.19 -0.38
CA ASN A 414 10.37 11.18 0.61
C ASN A 414 11.56 12.00 1.09
N ARG A 415 12.09 12.85 0.22
CA ARG A 415 13.18 13.76 0.57
C ARG A 415 13.13 15.08 -0.19
N TYR A 416 13.71 16.08 0.44
CA TYR A 416 13.98 17.39 -0.13
C TYR A 416 15.40 17.42 -0.73
N ASP A 417 15.50 17.83 -1.99
CA ASP A 417 16.77 18.10 -2.68
C ASP A 417 16.84 19.57 -3.11
N GLU A 418 18.02 20.17 -3.02
CA GLU A 418 18.31 21.47 -3.63
C GLU A 418 19.68 21.48 -4.30
N GLY A 419 19.85 22.32 -5.30
CA GLY A 419 21.10 22.41 -6.05
C GLY A 419 20.99 23.28 -7.29
N VAL A 420 21.87 23.01 -8.25
CA VAL A 420 21.88 23.67 -9.56
C VAL A 420 21.63 22.59 -10.61
N ASP A 421 20.66 22.79 -11.49
CA ASP A 421 20.36 21.86 -12.57
C ASP A 421 21.31 22.04 -13.77
N ASP A 422 21.21 21.16 -14.78
CA ASP A 422 22.05 21.19 -15.99
C ASP A 422 21.96 22.50 -16.77
N ASP A 423 20.84 23.21 -16.66
CA ASP A 423 20.61 24.52 -17.26
C ASP A 423 21.14 25.68 -16.40
N ASN A 424 21.89 25.35 -15.36
CA ASN A 424 22.51 26.27 -14.42
C ASN A 424 21.51 27.09 -13.59
N ARG A 425 20.30 26.56 -13.37
CA ARG A 425 19.26 27.15 -12.51
C ARG A 425 19.28 26.52 -11.13
N ASN A 426 19.12 27.35 -10.10
CA ASN A 426 18.86 26.83 -8.76
C ASN A 426 17.53 26.11 -8.74
N PHE A 427 17.52 24.91 -8.16
CA PHE A 427 16.31 24.14 -7.95
C PHE A 427 16.14 23.78 -6.47
N ARG A 428 14.88 23.65 -6.08
CA ARG A 428 14.44 23.01 -4.84
C ARG A 428 13.35 22.02 -5.23
N LYS A 429 13.41 20.80 -4.71
CA LYS A 429 12.43 19.77 -5.00
C LYS A 429 12.08 19.02 -3.74
N ASP A 430 10.82 19.07 -3.37
CA ASP A 430 10.23 18.19 -2.37
C ASP A 430 9.51 17.03 -3.06
N ARG A 431 9.66 15.82 -2.53
CA ARG A 431 9.02 14.60 -3.04
C ARG A 431 8.26 13.91 -1.92
N THR A 432 7.11 13.37 -2.27
CA THR A 432 6.16 12.77 -1.34
C THR A 432 5.64 11.46 -1.89
N HIS A 433 5.65 10.45 -1.04
CA HIS A 433 5.02 9.17 -1.29
C HIS A 433 4.49 8.59 0.03
N LEU A 434 3.19 8.36 0.08
CA LEU A 434 2.55 7.66 1.18
C LEU A 434 2.77 6.16 1.00
N ALA A 435 3.35 5.51 2.00
CA ALA A 435 3.65 4.08 1.95
C ALA A 435 2.40 3.24 1.64
N GLY A 436 2.54 2.27 0.73
CA GLY A 436 1.42 1.42 0.30
C GLY A 436 0.38 2.12 -0.59
N THR A 437 0.69 3.29 -1.16
CA THR A 437 -0.16 3.96 -2.16
C THR A 437 0.46 3.92 -3.55
N LYS A 438 -0.34 4.20 -4.59
CA LYS A 438 0.14 4.30 -5.98
C LYS A 438 0.45 5.74 -6.39
N GLN A 439 0.34 6.70 -5.47
CA GLN A 439 0.50 8.12 -5.76
C GLN A 439 1.86 8.61 -5.26
N PHE A 440 2.48 9.42 -6.11
CA PHE A 440 3.75 10.07 -5.87
C PHE A 440 3.57 11.53 -6.26
N SER A 441 3.99 12.45 -5.40
CA SER A 441 3.89 13.87 -5.69
C SER A 441 5.25 14.53 -5.56
N SER A 442 5.45 15.63 -6.28
CA SER A 442 6.60 16.50 -6.06
C SER A 442 6.27 17.96 -6.34
N ILE A 443 6.92 18.83 -5.58
CA ILE A 443 6.90 20.28 -5.78
C ILE A 443 8.30 20.70 -6.15
N SER A 444 8.48 21.20 -7.37
CA SER A 444 9.79 21.60 -7.91
C SER A 444 9.82 23.11 -8.17
N GLN A 445 10.74 23.84 -7.56
CA GLN A 445 10.90 25.29 -7.76
C GLN A 445 12.15 25.57 -8.60
N LYS A 446 11.95 26.08 -9.82
CA LYS A 446 13.00 26.46 -10.78
C LYS A 446 12.65 27.77 -11.48
N GLY A 447 12.51 28.83 -10.67
CA GLY A 447 11.95 30.13 -11.11
C GLY A 447 10.41 30.14 -11.18
N VAL A 448 9.80 29.06 -11.67
CA VAL A 448 8.37 28.73 -11.55
C VAL A 448 8.24 27.50 -10.64
N ILE A 449 7.08 27.34 -9.97
CA ILE A 449 6.78 26.15 -9.16
C ILE A 449 6.01 25.17 -10.04
N TYR A 450 6.48 23.93 -10.09
CA TYR A 450 5.83 22.81 -10.76
C TYR A 450 5.27 21.87 -9.71
N TYR A 451 3.99 21.53 -9.85
CA TYR A 451 3.34 20.50 -9.06
C TYR A 451 3.16 19.29 -9.95
N THR A 452 3.74 18.16 -9.55
CA THR A 452 3.62 16.91 -10.30
C THR A 452 2.98 15.86 -9.42
N THR A 453 1.96 15.18 -9.93
CA THR A 453 1.40 13.98 -9.31
C THR A 453 1.51 12.85 -10.32
N LEU A 454 2.23 11.79 -9.97
CA LEU A 454 2.31 10.52 -10.70
C LEU A 454 1.43 9.48 -10.01
N THR A 455 0.61 8.81 -10.79
CA THR A 455 -0.18 7.65 -10.35
C THR A 455 0.30 6.43 -11.12
N LEU A 456 0.68 5.37 -10.42
CA LEU A 456 0.92 4.06 -11.02
C LEU A 456 -0.41 3.31 -11.20
N ASP A 457 -0.47 2.44 -12.22
CA ASP A 457 -1.63 1.57 -12.46
C ASP A 457 -1.71 0.39 -11.49
#